data_AF-A0A8U0LMT0-F1
#
_entry.id   AF-A0A8U0LMT0-F1
#
_cell.length_a   1.000
_cell.length_b   1.000
_cell.length_c   1.000
_cell.angle_alpha   90.00
_cell.angle_beta   90.00
_cell.angle_gamma   90.00
#
_symmetry.space_group_name_H-M   'P 1'
#
loop_
_entity.id
_entity.type
_entity.pdbx_description
1 polymer ?
#
loop_
_entity_poly.entity_id
_entity_poly.type
_entity_poly.pdbx_seq_one_letter_code
_entity_poly.pdbx_strand_id
1 'polypeptide(L)'
;VLSRSTEPEIAGTAEILERYLPSLVLLNDYGTGVGVSVEEAIVPIAHLIDNPPHAALSAFIKTKPVDLTMNTFNRGTAVRLDDITKKLLNR
;
A
#
# COMPACT_ATOMS: atom_id res chain seq x y z
N VAL A 1 2.81 1.97 43.86
CA VAL A 1 2.54 2.63 42.56
C VAL A 1 3.15 1.75 41.48
N LEU A 2 2.31 1.03 40.73
CA LEU A 2 2.76 0.13 39.66
C LEU A 2 2.65 0.90 38.33
N SER A 3 3.80 1.19 37.71
CA SER A 3 3.88 1.82 36.40
C SER A 3 3.35 0.85 35.33
N ARG A 4 2.22 1.19 34.70
CA ARG A 4 1.75 0.48 33.50
C ARG A 4 2.56 0.99 32.30
N SER A 5 3.14 0.05 31.56
CA SER A 5 3.81 0.28 30.28
C SER A 5 2.86 0.98 29.31
N THR A 6 3.29 2.08 28.70
CA THR A 6 2.59 2.78 27.62
C THR A 6 2.97 2.15 26.28
N GLU A 7 2.65 0.88 26.09
CA GLU A 7 2.61 0.32 24.74
C GLU A 7 1.22 0.60 24.16
N PRO A 8 1.12 1.17 22.94
CA PRO A 8 -0.18 1.37 22.32
C PRO A 8 -0.83 0.01 22.09
N GLU A 9 -1.99 -0.22 22.71
CA GLU A 9 -2.86 -1.35 22.40
C GLU A 9 -3.13 -1.31 20.90
N ILE A 10 -2.82 -2.41 20.21
CA ILE A 10 -3.13 -2.54 18.78
C ILE A 10 -4.65 -2.59 18.67
N ALA A 11 -5.23 -1.44 18.33
CA ALA A 11 -6.65 -1.27 18.06
C ALA A 11 -7.12 -2.37 17.10
N GLY A 12 -8.32 -2.92 17.35
CA GLY A 12 -8.89 -3.97 16.52
C GLY A 12 -8.92 -3.56 15.05
N THR A 13 -8.84 -4.53 14.13
CA THR A 13 -8.84 -4.28 12.67
C THR A 13 -9.95 -3.32 12.23
N ALA A 14 -11.12 -3.33 12.90
CA ALA A 14 -12.22 -2.41 12.66
C ALA A 14 -11.90 -0.94 13.01
N GLU A 15 -11.25 -0.66 14.14
CA GLU A 15 -10.88 0.71 14.56
C GLU A 15 -9.79 1.31 13.68
N ILE A 16 -8.85 0.49 13.21
CA ILE A 16 -7.85 0.90 12.23
C ILE A 16 -8.54 1.29 10.92
N LEU A 17 -9.49 0.47 10.44
CA LEU A 17 -10.22 0.78 9.22
C LEU A 17 -11.02 2.08 9.35
N GLU A 18 -11.79 2.28 10.42
CA GLU A 18 -12.54 3.53 10.62
C GLU A 18 -11.65 4.78 10.69
N ARG A 19 -10.48 4.67 11.31
CA ARG A 19 -9.55 5.79 11.48
C ARG A 19 -8.86 6.22 10.18
N TYR A 20 -8.64 5.30 9.24
CA TYR A 20 -7.90 5.54 8.00
C TYR A 20 -8.78 5.48 6.73
N LEU A 21 -10.05 5.12 6.84
CA LEU A 21 -11.02 5.10 5.73
C LEU A 21 -11.05 6.43 4.94
N PRO A 22 -11.05 7.63 5.57
CA PRO A 22 -11.02 8.89 4.83
C PRO A 22 -9.74 9.08 3.98
N SER A 23 -8.62 8.46 4.40
CA SER A 23 -7.36 8.50 3.65
C SER A 23 -7.31 7.45 2.54
N LEU A 24 -8.02 6.33 2.69
CA LEU A 24 -8.17 5.30 1.65
C LEU A 24 -9.04 5.78 0.48
N VAL A 25 -10.03 6.65 0.74
CA VAL A 25 -10.87 7.26 -0.30
C VAL A 25 -10.04 8.06 -1.31
N LEU A 26 -8.90 8.66 -0.91
CA LEU A 26 -8.02 9.43 -1.81
C LEU A 26 -7.22 8.56 -2.81
N LEU A 27 -7.08 7.26 -2.56
CA LEU A 27 -6.38 6.35 -3.49
C LEU A 27 -7.27 5.84 -4.63
N ASN A 28 -8.59 6.01 -4.54
CA ASN A 28 -9.54 5.58 -5.57
C ASN A 28 -9.70 6.57 -6.74
N ASP A 29 -9.16 7.78 -6.64
CA ASP A 29 -9.34 8.82 -7.67
C ASP A 29 -8.42 8.68 -8.90
N TYR A 30 -7.46 7.75 -8.88
CA TYR A 30 -6.64 7.45 -10.07
C TYR A 30 -7.32 6.42 -10.97
N GLY A 31 -8.42 6.86 -11.61
CA GLY A 31 -8.85 6.40 -12.93
C GLY A 31 -9.57 5.05 -12.97
N THR A 32 -10.90 5.07 -12.82
CA THR A 32 -11.90 4.40 -13.69
C THR A 32 -13.25 4.21 -12.96
N GLY A 33 -13.99 5.30 -12.76
CA GLY A 33 -15.46 5.37 -12.92
C GLY A 33 -16.43 4.48 -12.12
N VAL A 34 -16.03 3.45 -11.39
CA VAL A 34 -16.90 2.64 -10.52
C VAL A 34 -16.06 2.17 -9.34
N GLY A 35 -16.29 2.76 -8.17
CA GLY A 35 -15.69 2.25 -6.93
C GLY A 35 -16.21 0.83 -6.66
N VAL A 36 -15.30 -0.11 -6.47
CA VAL A 36 -15.62 -1.43 -5.89
C VAL A 36 -15.67 -1.30 -4.37
N SER A 37 -16.37 -2.21 -3.69
CA SER A 37 -16.35 -2.21 -2.22
C SER A 37 -14.94 -2.52 -1.70
N VAL A 38 -14.66 -2.15 -0.44
CA VAL A 38 -13.35 -2.46 0.18
C VAL A 38 -13.12 -3.97 0.21
N GLU A 39 -14.17 -4.73 0.49
CA GLU A 39 -14.17 -6.19 0.53
C GLU A 39 -13.82 -6.78 -0.84
N GLU A 40 -14.33 -6.21 -1.93
CA GLU A 40 -13.99 -6.65 -3.28
C GLU A 40 -12.57 -6.22 -3.69
N ALA A 41 -12.14 -5.02 -3.27
CA ALA A 41 -10.81 -4.49 -3.57
C ALA A 41 -9.68 -5.28 -2.88
N ILE A 42 -9.93 -5.82 -1.68
CA ILE A 42 -8.90 -6.50 -0.90
C ILE A 42 -8.64 -7.94 -1.38
N VAL A 43 -9.63 -8.62 -1.98
CA VAL A 43 -9.50 -10.01 -2.48
C VAL A 43 -8.23 -10.25 -3.31
N PRO A 44 -7.92 -9.47 -4.36
CA PRO A 44 -6.70 -9.70 -5.15
C PRO A 44 -5.40 -9.44 -4.37
N ILE A 45 -5.43 -8.55 -3.37
CA ILE A 45 -4.26 -8.28 -2.52
C ILE A 45 -4.03 -9.44 -1.56
N ALA A 46 -5.08 -9.93 -0.89
CA ALA A 46 -5.00 -11.08 0.00
C ALA A 46 -4.47 -12.32 -0.74
N HIS A 47 -4.94 -12.56 -1.97
CA HIS A 47 -4.44 -13.66 -2.80
C HIS A 47 -2.92 -13.59 -3.05
N LEU A 48 -2.37 -12.40 -3.31
CA LEU A 48 -0.93 -12.19 -3.53
C LEU A 48 -0.11 -12.34 -2.24
N ILE A 49 -0.68 -12.04 -1.07
CA ILE A 49 -0.03 -12.27 0.23
C ILE A 49 0.07 -13.77 0.50
N ASP A 50 -1.04 -14.50 0.29
CA ASP A 50 -1.09 -15.95 0.52
C ASP A 50 -0.27 -16.73 -0.53
N ASN A 51 -0.13 -16.18 -1.73
CA ASN A 51 0.55 -16.79 -2.86
C ASN A 51 1.59 -15.81 -3.44
N PRO A 52 2.68 -15.55 -2.72
CA PRO A 52 3.65 -14.56 -3.16
C PRO A 52 4.33 -14.98 -4.47
N PRO A 53 4.56 -14.05 -5.40
CA PRO A 53 5.26 -14.34 -6.64
C PRO A 53 6.70 -14.81 -6.37
N HIS A 54 7.15 -15.83 -7.10
CA HIS A 54 8.50 -16.39 -6.94
C HIS A 54 9.62 -15.49 -7.51
N ALA A 55 9.28 -14.52 -8.36
CA ALA A 55 10.25 -13.61 -8.96
C ALA A 55 10.78 -12.60 -7.93
N ALA A 56 12.10 -12.35 -7.95
CA ALA A 56 12.75 -11.43 -7.00
C ALA A 56 12.28 -9.97 -7.12
N LEU A 57 11.74 -9.59 -8.28
CA LEU A 57 11.13 -8.28 -8.51
C LEU A 57 9.85 -8.48 -9.32
N SER A 58 8.72 -8.13 -8.71
CA SER A 58 7.41 -8.29 -9.32
C SER A 58 6.50 -7.16 -8.88
N ALA A 59 5.72 -6.63 -9.81
CA ALA A 59 4.67 -5.67 -9.54
C ALA A 59 3.37 -6.18 -10.15
N PHE A 60 2.25 -5.94 -9.48
CA PHE A 60 0.94 -6.40 -9.92
C PHE A 60 -0.09 -5.29 -9.83
N ILE A 61 -1.00 -5.23 -10.79
CA ILE A 61 -2.25 -4.47 -10.70
C ILE A 61 -3.36 -5.50 -10.60
N LYS A 62 -4.02 -5.54 -9.43
CA LYS A 62 -4.91 -6.65 -9.03
C LYS A 62 -4.11 -7.95 -9.11
N THR A 63 -4.51 -8.88 -9.98
CA THR A 63 -3.82 -10.17 -10.19
C THR A 63 -2.97 -10.21 -11.46
N LYS A 64 -2.85 -9.09 -12.19
CA LYS A 64 -2.09 -9.05 -13.44
C LYS A 64 -0.68 -8.50 -13.20
N PRO A 65 0.37 -9.21 -13.66
CA PRO A 65 1.72 -8.70 -13.57
C PRO A 65 1.87 -7.43 -14.42
N VAL A 66 2.58 -6.45 -13.88
CA VAL A 66 2.96 -5.23 -14.60
C VAL A 66 4.23 -5.52 -15.39
N ASP A 67 4.27 -5.05 -16.64
CA ASP A 67 5.47 -5.12 -17.46
C ASP A 67 6.54 -4.16 -16.92
N LEU A 68 7.66 -4.72 -16.47
CA LEU A 68 8.77 -3.96 -15.90
C LEU A 68 9.68 -3.33 -16.98
N THR A 69 9.44 -3.58 -18.26
CA THR A 69 10.18 -2.96 -19.37
C THR A 69 9.60 -1.61 -19.79
N MET A 70 8.47 -1.21 -19.20
CA MET A 70 7.85 0.08 -19.44
C MET A 70 8.74 1.24 -19.00
N ASN A 71 8.67 2.37 -19.70
CA ASN A 71 9.46 3.57 -19.39
C ASN A 71 9.16 4.17 -17.99
N THR A 72 7.98 3.89 -17.43
CA THR A 72 7.59 4.28 -16.07
C THR A 72 8.36 3.50 -15.00
N PHE A 73 8.91 2.33 -15.33
CA PHE A 73 9.74 1.52 -14.45
C PHE A 73 11.23 1.89 -14.58
N ASN A 74 11.56 3.14 -14.23
CA ASN A 74 12.91 3.69 -14.34
C ASN A 74 13.61 3.74 -12.98
N ARG A 75 14.71 2.98 -12.83
CA ARG A 75 15.51 2.94 -11.60
C ARG A 75 16.08 4.31 -11.19
N GLY A 76 16.58 5.10 -12.13
CA GLY A 76 17.15 6.41 -11.85
C GLY A 76 16.09 7.39 -11.32
N THR A 77 14.90 7.38 -11.92
CA THR A 77 13.74 8.14 -11.43
C THR A 77 13.31 7.67 -10.04
N ALA A 78 13.29 6.36 -9.79
CA ALA A 78 12.92 5.81 -8.48
C ALA A 78 13.91 6.22 -7.37
N VAL A 79 15.23 6.18 -7.64
CA VAL A 79 16.26 6.66 -6.70
C VAL A 79 16.09 8.15 -6.42
N ARG A 80 15.89 8.97 -7.47
CA ARG A 80 15.67 10.41 -7.31
C ARG A 80 14.42 10.70 -6.47
N LEU A 81 13.34 9.94 -6.66
CA LEU A 81 12.12 10.08 -5.88
C LEU A 81 12.37 9.75 -4.40
N ASP A 82 13.04 8.64 -4.11
CA ASP A 82 13.41 8.25 -2.74
C ASP A 82 14.25 9.33 -2.03
N ASP A 83 15.24 9.91 -2.71
CA ASP A 83 16.07 11.00 -2.17
C ASP A 83 15.23 12.25 -1.83
N ILE A 84 14.28 12.62 -2.70
CA ILE A 84 13.37 13.73 -2.45
C ILE A 84 12.45 13.41 -1.26
N THR A 85 11.89 12.20 -1.21
CA THR A 85 11.01 11.76 -0.13
C THR A 85 11.73 11.78 1.22
N LYS A 86 12.98 11.32 1.30
CA LYS A 86 13.80 11.38 2.53
C LYS A 86 13.98 12.82 3.02
N LYS A 87 14.32 13.76 2.12
CA LYS A 87 14.44 15.18 2.46
C LYS A 87 13.13 15.77 2.99
N LEU A 88 12.00 15.42 2.37
CA LEU A 88 10.68 15.90 2.83
C LEU A 88 10.28 15.32 4.19
N LEU A 89 10.71 14.10 4.49
CA LEU A 89 10.42 13.41 5.75
C LEU A 89 11.47 13.66 6.85
N ASN A 90 12.49 14.51 6.58
CA ASN A 90 13.63 14.74 7.47
C ASN A 90 14.33 13.43 7.90
N ARG A 91 14.51 12.50 6.97
CA ARG A 91 15.19 11.21 7.16
C ARG A 91 16.54 11.15 6.46
#